data_AF-A0A919ZZL4-F1
#
_entry.id   AF-A0A919ZZL4-F1
#
_cell.length_a   1.000
_cell.length_b   1.000
_cell.length_c   1.000
_cell.angle_alpha   90.00
_cell.angle_beta   90.00
_cell.angle_gamma   90.00
#
_symmetry.space_group_name_H-M   'P 1'
#
loop_
_entity.id
_entity.type
_entity.pdbx_description
1 polymer ?
#
loop_
_entity_poly.entity_id
_entity_poly.type
_entity_poly.pdbx_seq_one_letter_code
_entity_poly.pdbx_strand_id
1 'polypeptide(L)'
;MQKASDAGLDLVEVSPQVDPPVCKILDFGKFKYEAQKKASTSKKKQKEITIKEIKMRPGIDVHDYDFKVKAAQKFIAAGDKVKFTIRFKGREFEHHDIAENLMERIRETMGTTSKIEQEPKLEGRQFTMIFTAN
;
A
#
# COMPACT_ATOMS: atom_id res chain seq x y z
N MET A 1 -34.63 -3.56 -33.72
CA MET A 1 -33.47 -3.17 -34.56
C MET A 1 -33.76 -1.95 -35.43
N GLN A 2 -34.91 -1.87 -36.13
CA GLN A 2 -35.28 -0.73 -37.00
C GLN A 2 -34.95 0.66 -36.39
N LYS A 3 -35.48 0.94 -35.18
CA LYS A 3 -35.28 2.23 -34.49
C LYS A 3 -33.82 2.58 -34.16
N ALA A 4 -32.94 1.59 -34.02
CA ALA A 4 -31.52 1.82 -33.71
C ALA A 4 -30.74 2.12 -35.01
N SER A 5 -31.06 1.39 -36.09
CA SER A 5 -30.53 1.63 -37.43
C SER A 5 -30.94 3.00 -37.98
N ASP A 6 -32.19 3.42 -37.77
CA ASP A 6 -32.68 4.75 -38.18
C ASP A 6 -31.98 5.90 -37.43
N ALA A 7 -31.45 5.63 -36.23
CA ALA A 7 -30.73 6.60 -35.40
C ALA A 7 -29.20 6.51 -35.54
N GLY A 8 -28.67 5.56 -36.31
CA GLY A 8 -27.23 5.29 -36.43
C GLY A 8 -26.57 4.83 -35.13
N LEU A 9 -27.33 4.18 -34.24
CA LEU A 9 -26.90 3.76 -32.89
C LEU A 9 -27.02 2.23 -32.73
N ASP A 10 -26.34 1.68 -31.72
CA ASP A 10 -26.38 0.24 -31.43
C ASP A 10 -27.51 -0.11 -30.44
N LEU A 11 -28.14 -1.27 -30.64
CA LEU A 11 -29.01 -1.88 -29.64
C LEU A 11 -28.15 -2.73 -28.70
N VAL A 12 -27.97 -2.30 -27.46
CA VAL A 12 -27.10 -2.97 -26.49
C VAL A 12 -27.93 -3.53 -25.34
N GLU A 13 -27.72 -4.81 -25.04
CA GLU A 13 -28.35 -5.49 -23.91
C GLU A 13 -27.56 -5.19 -22.63
N VAL A 14 -28.18 -4.49 -21.68
CA VAL A 14 -27.47 -3.94 -20.51
C VAL A 14 -27.67 -4.79 -19.26
N SER A 15 -28.78 -5.52 -19.19
CA SER A 15 -29.12 -6.40 -18.07
C SER A 15 -29.73 -7.71 -18.58
N PRO A 16 -28.89 -8.74 -18.82
CA PRO A 16 -29.34 -10.05 -19.28
C PRO A 16 -29.99 -10.91 -18.17
N GLN A 17 -29.93 -10.47 -16.91
CA GLN A 17 -30.43 -11.22 -15.75
C GLN A 17 -31.89 -10.92 -15.37
N VAL A 18 -32.60 -10.10 -16.15
CA VAL A 18 -33.99 -9.71 -15.87
C VAL A 18 -34.88 -10.17 -17.02
N ASP A 19 -36.05 -10.73 -16.71
CA ASP A 19 -37.01 -11.20 -17.72
C ASP A 19 -38.21 -10.26 -17.79
N PRO A 20 -38.46 -9.56 -18.92
CA PRO A 20 -37.71 -9.60 -20.18
C PRO A 20 -36.40 -8.77 -20.16
N PRO A 21 -35.38 -9.15 -20.95
CA PRO A 21 -34.09 -8.47 -20.98
C PRO A 21 -34.21 -7.00 -21.40
N VAL A 22 -33.52 -6.13 -20.66
CA VAL A 22 -33.58 -4.69 -20.89
C VAL A 22 -32.52 -4.27 -21.91
N CYS A 23 -32.96 -4.04 -23.14
CA CYS A 23 -32.15 -3.48 -24.21
C CYS A 23 -32.25 -1.95 -24.22
N LYS A 24 -31.11 -1.26 -24.25
CA LYS A 24 -31.04 0.20 -24.45
C LYS A 24 -30.38 0.51 -25.78
N ILE A 25 -30.89 1.54 -26.45
CA ILE A 25 -30.28 2.08 -27.67
C ILE A 25 -29.18 3.05 -27.22
N LEU A 26 -27.93 2.73 -27.49
CA LEU A 26 -26.77 3.51 -27.06
C LEU A 26 -25.60 3.31 -28.03
N ASP A 27 -24.78 4.34 -28.20
CA ASP A 27 -23.52 4.23 -28.95
C ASP A 27 -22.54 3.39 -28.12
N PHE A 28 -22.31 2.16 -28.56
CA PHE A 28 -21.47 1.21 -27.81
C PHE A 28 -20.02 1.66 -27.75
N GLY A 29 -19.52 2.31 -28.81
CA GLY A 29 -18.17 2.84 -28.90
C GLY A 29 -17.94 3.97 -27.88
N LYS A 30 -18.85 4.94 -27.84
CA LYS A 30 -18.80 6.06 -26.89
C LYS A 30 -18.94 5.59 -25.44
N PHE A 31 -19.86 4.65 -25.17
CA PHE A 31 -20.06 4.09 -23.84
C PHE A 31 -18.83 3.34 -23.33
N LYS A 32 -18.21 2.50 -24.17
CA LYS A 32 -16.97 1.77 -23.83
C LYS A 32 -15.82 2.75 -23.55
N TYR A 33 -15.70 3.81 -24.34
CA TYR A 33 -14.69 4.85 -24.14
C TYR A 33 -14.89 5.60 -22.82
N GLU A 34 -16.12 6.02 -22.50
CA GLU A 34 -16.43 6.71 -21.24
C GLU A 34 -16.22 5.80 -20.02
N ALA A 35 -16.64 4.55 -20.09
CA ALA A 35 -16.41 3.55 -19.04
C ALA A 35 -14.91 3.31 -18.81
N GLN A 36 -14.14 3.15 -19.89
CA GLN A 36 -12.69 2.96 -19.81
C GLN A 36 -11.97 4.21 -19.28
N LYS A 37 -12.40 5.41 -19.70
CA LYS A 37 -11.88 6.69 -19.20
C LYS A 37 -12.18 6.86 -17.71
N LYS A 38 -13.39 6.52 -17.27
CA LYS A 38 -13.83 6.58 -15.86
C LYS A 38 -13.10 5.56 -14.99
N ALA A 39 -12.92 4.34 -15.48
CA ALA A 39 -12.10 3.31 -14.80
C ALA A 39 -10.63 3.76 -14.71
N SER A 40 -10.09 4.38 -15.75
CA SER A 40 -8.70 4.87 -15.76
C SER A 40 -8.49 6.05 -14.82
N THR A 41 -9.45 6.99 -14.73
CA THR A 41 -9.37 8.09 -13.76
C THR A 41 -9.55 7.62 -12.32
N SER A 42 -10.40 6.63 -12.08
CA SER A 42 -10.53 6.02 -10.74
C SER A 42 -9.26 5.28 -10.32
N LYS A 43 -8.64 4.50 -11.22
CA LYS A 43 -7.35 3.83 -10.94
C LYS A 43 -6.22 4.82 -10.66
N LYS A 44 -6.14 5.92 -11.42
CA LYS A 44 -5.13 6.98 -11.21
C LYS A 44 -5.31 7.76 -9.91
N LYS A 45 -6.52 7.80 -9.35
CA LYS A 45 -6.83 8.48 -8.08
C LYS A 45 -6.58 7.59 -6.86
N GLN A 46 -6.43 6.28 -7.03
CA GLN A 46 -6.12 5.38 -5.95
C GLN A 46 -4.67 5.61 -5.51
N LYS A 47 -4.49 6.11 -4.28
CA LYS A 47 -3.16 6.30 -3.70
C LYS A 47 -2.57 4.91 -3.41
N GLU A 48 -1.55 4.52 -4.15
CA GLU A 48 -0.85 3.25 -3.92
C GLU A 48 -0.06 3.34 -2.61
N ILE A 49 -0.54 2.65 -1.58
CA ILE A 49 0.17 2.53 -0.29
C ILE A 49 1.33 1.57 -0.51
N THR A 50 2.55 2.10 -0.52
CA THR A 50 3.76 1.27 -0.70
C THR A 50 4.37 0.96 0.66
N ILE A 51 4.95 -0.24 0.81
CA ILE A 51 5.74 -0.59 1.99
C ILE A 51 7.20 -0.20 1.71
N LYS A 52 7.72 0.76 2.48
CA LYS A 52 9.12 1.18 2.46
C LYS A 52 9.90 0.40 3.51
N GLU A 53 10.91 -0.35 3.09
CA GLU A 53 11.74 -1.13 4.01
C GLU A 53 13.00 -0.35 4.43
N ILE A 54 13.26 -0.29 5.74
CA ILE A 54 14.44 0.35 6.33
C ILE A 54 15.27 -0.71 7.04
N LYS A 55 16.48 -0.92 6.54
CA LYS A 55 17.41 -1.94 7.05
C LYS A 55 18.41 -1.35 8.03
N MET A 56 18.57 -2.02 9.16
CA MET A 56 19.45 -1.63 10.26
C MET A 56 20.29 -2.82 10.72
N ARG A 57 21.35 -2.50 11.46
CA ARG A 57 22.21 -3.46 12.14
C ARG A 57 22.13 -3.21 13.65
N PRO A 58 22.34 -4.24 14.49
CA PRO A 58 22.25 -4.08 15.94
C PRO A 58 23.27 -3.08 16.50
N GLY A 59 24.44 -2.92 15.88
CA GLY A 59 25.45 -1.90 16.23
C GLY A 59 25.36 -0.62 15.41
N ILE A 60 24.16 -0.09 15.16
CA ILE A 60 23.96 1.17 14.43
C ILE A 60 24.47 2.36 15.24
N ASP A 61 25.16 3.29 14.58
CA ASP A 61 25.58 4.56 15.20
C ASP A 61 24.36 5.48 15.44
N VAL A 62 24.44 6.34 16.46
CA VAL A 62 23.36 7.27 16.82
C VAL A 62 22.97 8.18 15.65
N HIS A 63 23.95 8.69 14.89
CA HIS A 63 23.69 9.57 13.77
C HIS A 63 22.95 8.84 12.63
N ASP A 64 23.35 7.60 12.31
CA ASP A 64 22.68 6.78 11.28
C ASP A 64 21.28 6.36 11.72
N TYR A 65 21.10 6.06 13.01
CA TYR A 65 19.78 5.80 13.60
C TYR A 65 18.84 6.98 13.40
N ASP A 66 19.25 8.19 13.82
CA ASP A 66 18.43 9.39 13.73
C ASP A 66 18.08 9.74 12.28
N PHE A 67 19.02 9.56 11.36
CA PHE A 67 18.78 9.77 9.94
C PHE A 67 17.71 8.82 9.39
N LYS A 68 17.80 7.53 9.73
CA LYS A 68 16.83 6.51 9.29
C LYS A 68 15.46 6.70 9.92
N VAL A 69 15.37 7.06 11.19
CA VAL A 69 14.09 7.35 11.85
C VAL A 69 13.42 8.58 11.22
N LYS A 70 14.18 9.66 10.95
CA LYS A 70 13.64 10.83 10.22
C LYS A 70 13.15 10.47 8.82
N ALA A 71 13.86 9.59 8.10
CA ALA A 71 13.41 9.10 6.81
C ALA A 71 12.10 8.30 6.93
N ALA A 72 12.00 7.45 7.96
CA ALA A 72 10.79 6.69 8.25
C ALA A 72 9.59 7.60 8.54
N GLN A 73 9.76 8.62 9.37
CA GLN A 73 8.72 9.61 9.66
C GLN A 73 8.23 10.32 8.40
N LYS A 74 9.14 10.65 7.46
CA LYS A 74 8.76 11.23 6.16
C LYS A 74 7.93 10.27 5.30
N PHE A 75 8.28 8.99 5.27
CA PHE A 75 7.49 7.99 4.53
C PHE A 75 6.10 7.81 5.12
N ILE A 76 5.98 7.77 6.45
CA ILE A 76 4.69 7.70 7.13
C ILE A 76 3.85 8.96 6.89
N ALA A 77 4.46 10.14 6.94
CA ALA A 77 3.79 11.39 6.59
C ALA A 77 3.31 11.42 5.13
N ALA A 78 4.00 10.74 4.22
CA ALA A 78 3.56 10.57 2.84
C ALA A 78 2.37 9.60 2.70
N GLY A 79 2.05 8.81 3.73
CA GLY A 79 1.01 7.79 3.74
C GLY A 79 1.48 6.40 3.30
N ASP A 80 2.80 6.18 3.24
CA ASP A 80 3.40 4.87 3.03
C ASP A 80 3.51 4.11 4.36
N LYS A 81 3.55 2.78 4.28
CA LYS A 81 3.88 1.92 5.42
C LYS A 81 5.38 1.78 5.52
N VAL A 82 5.91 1.67 6.73
CA VAL A 82 7.35 1.49 6.95
C VAL A 82 7.61 0.16 7.65
N LYS A 83 8.43 -0.69 7.04
CA LYS A 83 8.94 -1.91 7.64
C LYS A 83 10.38 -1.68 8.10
N PHE A 84 10.62 -1.74 9.41
CA PHE A 84 11.97 -1.80 9.94
C PHE A 84 12.46 -3.24 9.98
N THR A 85 13.69 -3.48 9.50
CA THR A 85 14.34 -4.78 9.49
C THR A 85 15.72 -4.65 10.11
N ILE A 86 15.94 -5.23 11.29
CA ILE A 86 17.27 -5.40 11.88
C ILE A 86 17.81 -6.74 11.43
N ARG A 87 18.96 -6.74 10.74
CA ARG A 87 19.59 -7.97 10.27
C ARG A 87 20.77 -8.34 11.17
N PHE A 88 20.79 -9.58 11.63
CA PHE A 88 21.92 -10.17 12.35
C PHE A 88 22.91 -10.82 11.37
N LYS A 89 24.21 -10.65 11.60
CA LYS A 89 25.28 -11.33 10.84
C LYS A 89 26.09 -12.23 11.77
N GLY A 90 26.22 -13.51 11.42
CA GLY A 90 27.07 -14.46 12.15
C GLY A 90 26.59 -14.69 13.59
N ARG A 91 27.48 -14.52 14.57
CA ARG A 91 27.22 -14.69 16.01
C ARG A 91 26.42 -13.54 16.64
N GLU A 92 26.11 -12.48 15.88
CA GLU A 92 25.28 -11.37 16.37
C GLU A 92 23.85 -11.81 16.76
N PHE A 93 23.42 -13.02 16.38
CA PHE A 93 22.12 -13.57 16.80
C PHE A 93 22.01 -13.77 18.32
N GLU A 94 23.14 -13.96 19.01
CA GLU A 94 23.18 -14.07 20.47
C GLU A 94 22.87 -12.73 21.17
N HIS A 95 23.02 -11.61 20.47
CA HIS A 95 22.68 -10.28 20.98
C HIS A 95 21.25 -9.86 20.62
N HIS A 96 20.29 -10.74 20.91
CA HIS A 96 18.87 -10.45 20.73
C HIS A 96 18.45 -9.22 21.55
N ASP A 97 18.97 -9.09 22.76
CA ASP A 97 18.65 -7.99 23.69
C ASP A 97 18.95 -6.61 23.10
N ILE A 98 20.03 -6.50 22.31
CA ILE A 98 20.41 -5.23 21.66
C ILE A 98 19.40 -4.87 20.57
N ALA A 99 18.93 -5.86 19.80
CA ALA A 99 17.93 -5.64 18.77
C ALA A 99 16.55 -5.35 19.36
N GLU A 100 16.18 -6.00 20.46
CA GLU A 100 14.94 -5.71 21.19
C GLU A 100 14.94 -4.29 21.73
N ASN A 101 16.02 -3.87 22.39
CA ASN A 101 16.14 -2.51 22.92
C ASN A 101 16.07 -1.47 21.79
N LEU A 102 16.74 -1.74 20.65
CA LEU A 102 16.66 -0.87 19.49
C LEU A 102 15.24 -0.78 18.93
N MET A 103 14.49 -1.88 18.89
CA MET A 103 13.10 -1.87 18.45
C MET A 103 12.18 -1.15 19.41
N GLU A 104 12.35 -1.31 20.72
CA GLU A 104 11.59 -0.55 21.72
C GLU A 104 11.84 0.95 21.53
N ARG A 105 13.09 1.35 21.32
CA ARG A 105 13.43 2.75 21.05
C ARG A 105 12.79 3.27 19.75
N ILE A 106 12.76 2.47 18.68
CA ILE A 106 12.06 2.82 17.44
C ILE A 106 10.56 2.95 17.70
N ARG A 107 9.99 2.02 18.48
CA ARG A 107 8.57 2.02 18.86
C ARG A 107 8.19 3.29 19.61
N GLU A 108 8.96 3.69 20.61
CA GLU A 108 8.73 4.93 21.36
C GLU A 108 8.85 6.16 20.46
N THR A 109 9.88 6.21 19.61
CA THR A 109 10.12 7.37 18.74
C THR A 109 9.05 7.51 17.64
N MET A 110 8.59 6.38 17.09
CA MET A 110 7.61 6.33 16.01
C MET A 110 6.16 6.33 16.50
N GLY A 111 5.90 5.94 17.75
CA GLY A 111 4.56 5.86 18.33
C GLY A 111 3.81 7.20 18.37
N THR A 112 4.53 8.33 18.39
CA THR A 112 3.92 9.67 18.33
C THR A 112 3.28 9.98 16.98
N THR A 113 3.81 9.43 15.88
CA THR A 113 3.41 9.77 14.50
C THR A 113 2.75 8.61 13.76
N SER A 114 2.84 7.38 14.28
CA SER A 114 2.42 6.17 13.59
C SER A 114 1.79 5.13 14.52
N LYS A 115 0.99 4.23 13.93
CA LYS A 115 0.46 3.03 14.59
C LYS A 115 1.33 1.84 14.24
N ILE A 116 1.50 0.95 15.21
CA ILE A 116 2.11 -0.37 14.99
C ILE A 116 1.07 -1.24 14.29
N GLU A 117 1.38 -1.67 13.07
CA GLU A 117 0.54 -2.62 12.33
C GLU A 117 0.97 -4.06 12.63
N GLN A 118 2.27 -4.29 12.75
CA GLN A 118 2.84 -5.58 13.11
C GLN A 118 3.86 -5.39 14.22
N GLU A 119 3.61 -6.07 15.35
CA GLU A 119 4.52 -6.10 16.49
C GLU A 119 5.91 -6.65 16.12
N PRO A 120 6.95 -6.28 16.89
CA PRO A 120 8.30 -6.79 16.70
C PRO A 120 8.32 -8.32 16.68
N LYS A 121 8.74 -8.90 15.55
CA LYS A 121 8.85 -10.34 15.38
C LYS A 121 10.22 -10.73 14.85
N LEU A 122 10.81 -11.76 15.46
CA LEU A 122 11.98 -12.44 14.93
C LEU A 122 11.56 -13.38 13.79
N GLU A 123 11.96 -13.05 12.56
CA GLU A 123 11.81 -13.88 11.37
C GLU A 123 13.19 -14.40 10.94
N GLY A 124 13.53 -15.60 11.43
CA GLY A 124 14.81 -16.23 11.16
C GLY A 124 15.98 -15.45 11.75
N ARG A 125 16.84 -14.86 10.90
CA ARG A 125 17.99 -14.03 11.31
C ARG A 125 17.70 -12.53 11.16
N GLN A 126 16.44 -12.15 11.23
CA GLN A 126 16.00 -10.77 11.05
C GLN A 126 14.95 -10.46 12.09
N PHE A 127 15.00 -9.27 12.67
CA PHE A 127 13.96 -8.77 13.55
C PHE A 127 13.20 -7.69 12.81
N THR A 128 11.89 -7.84 12.68
CA THR A 128 11.08 -6.96 11.82
C THR A 128 9.89 -6.37 12.56
N MET A 129 9.53 -5.14 12.23
CA MET A 129 8.37 -4.43 12.77
C MET A 129 7.78 -3.54 11.67
N ILE A 130 6.45 -3.43 11.60
CA ILE A 130 5.76 -2.63 10.59
C ILE A 130 4.92 -1.54 11.24
N PHE A 131 5.08 -0.33 10.73
CA PHE A 131 4.30 0.85 11.11
C PHE A 131 3.44 1.33 9.95
N THR A 132 2.27 1.84 10.30
CA THR A 132 1.34 2.49 9.38
C THR A 132 1.02 3.91 9.83
N ALA A 133 0.62 4.77 8.90
CA ALA A 133 0.19 6.12 9.21
C ALA A 133 -1.04 6.12 10.13
N ASN A 134 -1.07 7.09 11.06
CA ASN A 134 -2.12 7.24 12.07
C ASN A 134 -3.48 7.60 11.48
#